data_AF-A0A8J4X1U8-F1
#
_entry.id   AF-A0A8J4X1U8-F1
#
_cell.length_a   1.000
_cell.length_b   1.000
_cell.length_c   1.000
_cell.angle_alpha   90.00
_cell.angle_beta   90.00
_cell.angle_gamma   90.00
#
_symmetry.space_group_name_H-M   'P 1'
#
loop_
_entity.id
_entity.type
_entity.pdbx_description
1 polymer ?
#
loop_
_entity_poly.entity_id
_entity_poly.type
_entity_poly.pdbx_seq_one_letter_code
_entity_poly.pdbx_strand_id
1 'polypeptide(L)'
;MTEIKNFPVSSLDLDTLLSAKVKLRQEGFLDSNTKTCLDFAIQTLENFPVSKRRDVSLTLEGERQLVRFTAGNPVLQYVVRLGQKGPELHQKVPVGSRLTPSCLSESHFAGHCCRDELEGCSSQARRVLSAEIESNPSSQGELELRIVCGELRITYSTQQPRRSLYVRPHRRVLFGKTLNLEKLLETKTRLERSGEMKDGLLACFQHLLSNYSQFQDENIRVVVQGDGELMELVCGRDKYHSTQHFIYTDGQNRAHSHMVQDMELWEYE
;
A
#
# COMPACT_ATOMS: atom_id res chain seq x y z
N MET A 1 16.85 27.18 15.76
CA MET A 1 16.65 26.13 16.77
C MET A 1 15.24 25.64 16.57
N THR A 2 15.06 24.39 16.11
CA THR A 2 13.75 23.81 15.80
C THR A 2 12.91 23.70 17.07
N GLU A 3 11.85 24.50 17.21
CA GLU A 3 10.93 24.38 18.33
C GLU A 3 10.00 23.18 18.09
N ILE A 4 10.30 22.06 18.76
CA ILE A 4 9.47 20.86 18.75
C ILE A 4 8.52 20.95 19.94
N LYS A 5 7.21 20.98 19.69
CA LYS A 5 6.20 20.95 20.75
C LYS A 5 5.42 19.65 20.74
N ASN A 6 5.37 19.01 21.91
CA ASN A 6 4.64 17.78 22.14
C ASN A 6 3.31 18.10 22.84
N PHE A 7 2.21 17.69 22.21
CA PHE A 7 0.86 17.77 22.74
C PHE A 7 0.37 16.35 22.98
N PRO A 8 0.27 15.88 24.25
CA PRO A 8 -0.29 14.56 24.52
C PRO A 8 -1.78 14.54 24.17
N VAL A 9 -2.22 13.47 23.51
CA VAL A 9 -3.60 13.27 23.07
C VAL A 9 -4.03 11.88 23.57
N SER A 10 -5.13 11.76 24.31
CA SER A 10 -5.53 10.46 24.87
C SER A 10 -5.84 9.41 23.79
N SER A 11 -6.25 9.85 22.61
CA SER A 11 -6.72 8.98 21.53
C SER A 11 -6.80 9.72 20.18
N LEU A 12 -6.74 8.97 19.08
CA LEU A 12 -6.98 9.45 17.71
C LEU A 12 -8.47 9.41 17.37
N ASP A 13 -9.28 10.12 18.16
CA ASP A 13 -10.69 10.36 17.84
C ASP A 13 -10.93 11.84 17.52
N LEU A 14 -12.06 12.09 16.87
CA LEU A 14 -12.44 13.41 16.39
C LEU A 14 -12.43 14.44 17.53
N ASP A 15 -13.03 14.10 18.68
CA ASP A 15 -13.17 15.03 19.81
C ASP A 15 -11.82 15.43 20.39
N THR A 16 -10.93 14.46 20.61
CA THR A 16 -9.62 14.71 21.20
C THR A 16 -8.72 15.49 20.22
N LEU A 17 -8.82 15.20 18.91
CA LEU A 17 -8.09 15.95 17.88
C LEU A 17 -8.63 17.37 17.68
N LEU A 18 -9.95 17.58 17.75
CA LEU A 18 -10.57 18.91 17.73
C LEU A 18 -10.17 19.73 18.97
N SER A 19 -10.13 19.10 20.15
CA SER A 19 -9.63 19.72 21.37
C SER A 19 -8.16 20.12 21.23
N ALA A 20 -7.31 19.26 20.67
CA ALA A 20 -5.93 19.59 20.36
C ALA A 20 -5.84 20.77 19.38
N LYS A 21 -6.64 20.80 18.31
CA LYS A 21 -6.71 21.91 17.35
C LYS A 21 -7.05 23.24 18.02
N VAL A 22 -7.99 23.26 18.97
CA VAL A 22 -8.35 24.47 19.73
C VAL A 22 -7.18 24.95 20.58
N LYS A 23 -6.50 24.04 21.32
CA LYS A 23 -5.32 24.38 22.12
C LYS A 23 -4.19 24.94 21.26
N LEU A 24 -3.91 24.31 20.11
CA LEU A 24 -2.90 24.76 19.16
C LEU A 24 -3.16 26.18 18.65
N ARG A 25 -4.44 26.51 18.41
CA ARG A 25 -4.85 27.86 18.03
C ARG A 25 -4.60 28.86 19.15
N GLN A 26 -4.96 28.51 20.39
CA GLN A 26 -4.77 29.38 21.56
C GLN A 26 -3.30 29.66 21.85
N GLU A 27 -2.42 28.68 21.61
CA GLU A 27 -0.98 28.81 21.80
C GLU A 27 -0.24 29.41 20.59
N GLY A 28 -0.93 29.70 19.48
CA GLY A 28 -0.33 30.33 18.29
C GLY A 28 0.44 29.38 17.36
N PHE A 29 0.27 28.06 17.50
CA PHE A 29 0.96 27.03 16.69
C PHE A 29 0.15 26.52 15.49
N LEU A 30 -1.02 27.10 15.23
CA LEU A 30 -1.92 26.67 14.15
C LEU A 30 -1.85 27.61 12.94
N ASP A 31 -0.75 27.56 12.20
CA ASP A 31 -0.64 28.21 10.89
C ASP A 31 -1.53 27.53 9.83
N SER A 32 -1.63 28.10 8.63
CA SER A 32 -2.49 27.56 7.55
C SER A 32 -2.11 26.14 7.16
N ASN A 33 -0.82 25.82 7.11
CA ASN A 33 -0.33 24.54 6.61
C ASN A 33 -0.50 23.45 7.67
N THR A 34 -0.21 23.76 8.92
CA THR A 34 -0.44 22.90 10.09
C THR A 34 -1.93 22.62 10.25
N LYS A 35 -2.79 23.62 10.03
CA LYS A 35 -4.25 23.42 10.00
C LYS A 35 -4.66 22.44 8.91
N THR A 36 -4.18 22.62 7.68
CA THR A 36 -4.49 21.70 6.57
C THR A 36 -3.99 20.28 6.83
N CYS A 37 -2.77 20.13 7.33
CA CYS A 37 -2.21 18.82 7.69
C CYS A 37 -3.00 18.16 8.83
N LEU A 38 -3.43 18.92 9.84
CA LEU A 38 -4.21 18.40 10.96
C LEU A 38 -5.63 18.01 10.52
N ASP A 39 -6.28 18.82 9.68
CA ASP A 39 -7.61 18.51 9.14
C ASP A 39 -7.56 17.25 8.26
N PHE A 40 -6.52 17.11 7.43
CA PHE A 40 -6.28 15.90 6.66
C PHE A 40 -6.00 14.68 7.55
N ALA A 41 -5.21 14.85 8.61
CA ALA A 41 -4.95 13.79 9.57
C ALA A 41 -6.25 13.31 10.22
N ILE A 42 -7.09 14.22 10.72
CA ILE A 42 -8.37 13.89 11.35
C ILE A 42 -9.22 13.04 10.41
N GLN A 43 -9.41 13.48 9.17
CA GLN A 43 -10.20 12.75 8.17
C GLN A 43 -9.62 11.37 7.84
N THR A 44 -8.28 11.27 7.75
CA THR A 44 -7.62 10.00 7.40
C THR A 44 -7.64 9.01 8.57
N LEU A 45 -7.52 9.51 9.79
CA LEU A 45 -7.48 8.70 11.02
C LEU A 45 -8.85 8.15 11.43
N GLU A 46 -9.95 8.76 10.98
CA GLU A 46 -11.31 8.20 11.19
C GLU A 46 -11.46 6.78 10.62
N ASN A 47 -10.67 6.42 9.61
CA ASN A 47 -10.67 5.10 8.98
C ASN A 47 -9.68 4.10 9.61
N PHE A 48 -8.95 4.50 10.67
CA PHE A 48 -7.92 3.63 11.25
C PHE A 48 -8.48 2.45 12.05
N PRO A 49 -7.78 1.31 12.11
CA PRO A 49 -8.11 0.26 13.06
C PRO A 49 -8.16 0.80 14.49
N VAL A 50 -9.21 0.47 15.24
CA VAL A 50 -9.41 0.93 16.63
C VAL A 50 -8.20 0.63 17.52
N SER A 51 -7.53 -0.50 17.27
CA SER A 51 -6.30 -0.92 17.97
C SER A 51 -5.13 0.04 17.80
N LYS A 52 -5.12 0.90 16.78
CA LYS A 52 -4.07 1.88 16.48
C LYS A 52 -4.42 3.30 16.93
N ARG A 53 -5.57 3.51 17.58
CA ARG A 53 -6.08 4.84 17.98
C ARG A 53 -5.78 5.23 19.43
N ARG A 54 -5.15 4.37 20.23
CA ARG A 54 -4.88 4.63 21.67
C ARG A 54 -3.42 4.93 21.92
N ASP A 55 -3.15 5.60 23.05
CA ASP A 55 -1.82 5.94 23.57
C ASP A 55 -1.00 6.75 22.57
N VAL A 56 -1.57 7.86 22.11
CA VAL A 56 -1.00 8.64 20.99
C VAL A 56 -0.44 9.98 21.40
N SER A 57 0.78 10.29 20.98
CA SER A 57 1.32 11.64 21.11
C SER A 57 1.19 12.40 19.79
N LEU A 58 0.71 13.64 19.86
CA LEU A 58 0.76 14.58 18.75
C LEU A 58 2.01 15.46 18.90
N THR A 59 2.92 15.39 17.94
CA THR A 59 4.08 16.30 17.90
C THR A 59 3.93 17.24 16.71
N LEU A 60 4.06 18.54 16.98
CA LEU A 60 4.19 19.56 15.95
C LEU A 60 5.64 20.01 15.87
N GLU A 61 6.15 20.05 14.64
CA GLU A 61 7.42 20.73 14.33
C GLU A 61 7.10 21.96 13.48
N GLY A 62 7.08 23.14 14.10
CA GLY A 62 6.60 24.39 13.50
C GLY A 62 7.32 24.79 12.21
N GLU A 63 8.65 24.65 12.15
CA GLU A 63 9.43 24.96 10.94
C GLU A 63 9.24 23.95 9.80
N ARG A 64 8.81 22.72 10.12
CA ARG A 64 8.65 21.63 9.13
C ARG A 64 7.19 21.35 8.78
N GLN A 65 6.24 21.97 9.48
CA GLN A 65 4.79 21.82 9.28
C GLN A 65 4.37 20.35 9.28
N LEU A 66 4.93 19.61 10.24
CA LEU A 66 4.72 18.18 10.41
C LEU A 66 3.76 17.92 11.57
N VAL A 67 2.76 17.11 11.30
CA VAL A 67 1.87 16.55 12.32
C VAL A 67 2.27 15.09 12.51
N ARG A 68 2.83 14.75 13.69
CA ARG A 68 3.22 13.36 13.98
C ARG A 68 2.30 12.72 15.01
N PHE A 69 1.90 11.48 14.75
CA PHE A 69 1.21 10.62 15.70
C PHE A 69 2.07 9.40 16.00
N THR A 70 2.29 9.10 17.27
CA THR A 70 2.99 7.86 17.66
C THR A 70 1.96 6.91 18.24
N ALA A 71 1.71 5.76 17.63
CA ALA A 71 0.69 4.83 18.14
C ALA A 71 1.11 3.37 18.06
N GLY A 72 0.50 2.55 18.92
CA GLY A 72 0.63 1.10 18.91
C GLY A 72 1.89 0.56 19.61
N ASN A 73 1.89 -0.76 19.79
CA ASN A 73 3.04 -1.53 20.26
C ASN A 73 3.21 -2.75 19.33
N PRO A 74 4.28 -2.82 18.51
CA PRO A 74 5.39 -1.86 18.38
C PRO A 74 4.97 -0.48 17.81
N VAL A 75 5.82 0.51 18.08
CA VAL A 75 5.57 1.92 17.76
C VAL A 75 5.54 2.15 16.24
N LEU A 76 4.41 2.67 15.77
CA LEU A 76 4.24 3.18 14.41
C LEU A 76 4.05 4.70 14.44
N GLN A 77 4.92 5.42 13.75
CA GLN A 77 4.85 6.86 13.60
C GLN A 77 4.08 7.21 12.33
N TYR A 78 3.08 8.06 12.44
CA TYR A 78 2.35 8.64 11.32
C TYR A 78 2.81 10.07 11.17
N VAL A 79 3.21 10.45 9.98
CA VAL A 79 3.75 11.77 9.68
C VAL A 79 2.93 12.36 8.55
N VAL A 80 2.13 13.37 8.85
CA VAL A 80 1.45 14.16 7.82
C VAL A 80 2.31 15.37 7.47
N ARG A 81 2.52 15.57 6.17
CA ARG A 81 3.25 16.71 5.62
C ARG A 81 2.54 17.25 4.39
N LEU A 82 2.75 18.52 4.07
CA LEU A 82 2.26 19.10 2.82
C LEU A 82 3.21 18.73 1.67
N GLY A 83 2.76 17.86 0.75
CA GLY A 83 3.45 17.53 -0.49
C GLY A 83 3.05 18.46 -1.64
N GLN A 84 3.67 18.27 -2.81
CA GLN A 84 3.40 19.08 -4.00
C GLN A 84 1.96 18.97 -4.51
N LYS A 85 1.29 17.83 -4.23
CA LYS A 85 -0.08 17.54 -4.65
C LYS A 85 -1.11 17.73 -3.52
N GLY A 86 -0.69 18.28 -2.38
CA GLY A 86 -1.49 18.37 -1.17
C GLY A 86 -0.92 17.54 -0.01
N PRO A 87 -1.65 17.43 1.11
CA PRO A 87 -1.19 16.71 2.29
C PRO A 87 -1.01 15.21 2.02
N GLU A 88 0.06 14.64 2.57
CA GLU A 88 0.42 13.24 2.43
C GLU A 88 0.63 12.62 3.82
N LEU A 89 0.09 11.42 4.04
CA LEU A 89 0.35 10.62 5.24
C LEU A 89 1.47 9.60 4.97
N HIS A 90 2.53 9.67 5.77
CA HIS A 90 3.65 8.73 5.73
C HIS A 90 3.68 7.90 7.01
N GLN A 91 3.77 6.59 6.90
CA GLN A 91 3.91 5.69 8.05
C GLN A 91 5.39 5.34 8.19
N LYS A 92 5.96 5.56 9.38
CA LYS A 92 7.37 5.35 9.67
C LYS A 92 7.54 4.46 10.89
N VAL A 93 8.45 3.50 10.79
CA VAL A 93 8.87 2.66 11.91
C VAL A 93 10.35 2.97 12.14
N PRO A 94 10.71 3.71 13.20
CA PRO A 94 12.10 3.88 13.57
C PRO A 94 12.63 2.52 14.00
N VAL A 95 13.65 2.06 13.31
CA VAL A 95 14.36 0.83 13.65
C VAL A 95 15.66 1.22 14.36
N GLY A 96 16.12 0.36 15.27
CA GLY A 96 17.34 0.60 16.03
C GLY A 96 18.61 0.60 15.17
N SER A 97 19.66 -0.05 15.64
CA SER A 97 20.93 -0.07 14.92
C SER A 97 20.93 -0.95 13.66
N ARG A 98 19.96 -1.86 13.50
CA ARG A 98 19.91 -2.81 12.39
C ARG A 98 18.48 -3.09 11.95
N LEU A 99 18.25 -3.08 10.64
CA LEU A 99 17.00 -3.50 10.03
C LEU A 99 17.05 -4.99 9.69
N THR A 100 16.22 -5.78 10.37
CA THR A 100 16.12 -7.23 10.18
C THR A 100 14.66 -7.65 9.93
N PRO A 101 14.40 -8.86 9.39
CA PRO A 101 13.03 -9.33 9.17
C PRO A 101 12.17 -9.32 10.45
N SER A 102 12.77 -9.53 11.62
CA SER A 102 12.07 -9.46 12.91
C SER A 102 11.53 -8.06 13.27
N CYS A 103 12.05 -6.99 12.66
CA CYS A 103 11.52 -5.63 12.82
C CYS A 103 10.15 -5.44 12.14
N LEU A 104 9.81 -6.31 11.20
CA LEU A 104 8.54 -6.26 10.47
C LEU A 104 7.46 -6.93 11.34
N SER A 105 6.64 -6.12 12.02
CA SER A 105 5.50 -6.62 12.79
C SER A 105 4.26 -6.73 11.91
N GLU A 106 3.51 -7.83 12.01
CA GLU A 106 2.22 -8.00 11.32
C GLU A 106 1.21 -6.91 11.73
N SER A 107 1.32 -6.40 12.96
CA SER A 107 0.49 -5.30 13.45
C SER A 107 0.64 -4.01 12.61
N HIS A 108 1.82 -3.78 12.02
CA HIS A 108 2.04 -2.64 11.14
C HIS A 108 1.16 -2.73 9.87
N PHE A 109 0.92 -3.94 9.38
CA PHE A 109 0.09 -4.22 8.21
C PHE A 109 -1.40 -4.42 8.55
N ALA A 110 -1.77 -4.45 9.83
CA ALA A 110 -3.16 -4.67 10.23
C ALA A 110 -4.12 -3.64 9.59
N GLY A 111 -5.19 -4.15 8.98
CA GLY A 111 -6.20 -3.38 8.25
C GLY A 111 -5.86 -3.10 6.78
N HIS A 112 -4.68 -3.48 6.30
CA HIS A 112 -4.28 -3.28 4.92
C HIS A 112 -4.83 -4.37 3.98
N CYS A 113 -5.55 -3.96 2.94
CA CYS A 113 -5.87 -4.82 1.81
C CYS A 113 -4.73 -4.80 0.79
N CYS A 114 -3.90 -5.84 0.78
CA CYS A 114 -2.80 -5.98 -0.18
C CYS A 114 -3.34 -6.04 -1.61
N ARG A 115 -2.66 -5.36 -2.54
CA ARG A 115 -2.94 -5.48 -3.99
C ARG A 115 -2.58 -6.85 -4.55
N ASP A 116 -1.73 -7.58 -3.83
CA ASP A 116 -1.26 -8.91 -4.16
C ASP A 116 -1.88 -9.92 -3.21
N GLU A 117 -2.89 -10.65 -3.69
CA GLU A 117 -3.59 -11.69 -2.92
C GLU A 117 -2.79 -13.00 -2.84
N LEU A 118 -1.72 -13.16 -3.65
CA LEU A 118 -0.88 -14.37 -3.67
C LEU A 118 0.33 -14.25 -2.75
N GLU A 119 1.01 -13.10 -2.74
CA GLU A 119 2.15 -12.83 -1.85
C GLU A 119 1.97 -11.48 -1.16
N GLY A 120 1.54 -11.47 0.10
CA GLY A 120 1.28 -10.22 0.82
C GLY A 120 2.51 -9.33 1.02
N CYS A 121 2.28 -8.02 1.23
CA CYS A 121 3.34 -7.03 1.48
C CYS A 121 4.34 -7.44 2.58
N SER A 122 3.86 -8.05 3.67
CA SER A 122 4.72 -8.50 4.78
C SER A 122 5.69 -9.59 4.30
N SER A 123 5.18 -10.60 3.60
CA SER A 123 6.00 -11.70 3.05
C SER A 123 7.02 -11.19 2.04
N GLN A 124 6.60 -10.33 1.10
CA GLN A 124 7.52 -9.71 0.13
C GLN A 124 8.60 -8.89 0.82
N ALA A 125 8.23 -8.09 1.82
CA ALA A 125 9.17 -7.29 2.59
C ALA A 125 10.20 -8.12 3.35
N ARG A 126 9.76 -9.21 4.00
CA ARG A 126 10.66 -10.15 4.66
C ARG A 126 11.62 -10.78 3.66
N ARG A 127 11.11 -11.26 2.53
CA ARG A 127 11.92 -11.89 1.48
C ARG A 127 12.97 -10.95 0.90
N VAL A 128 12.58 -9.74 0.52
CA VAL A 128 13.50 -8.71 -0.01
C VAL A 128 14.58 -8.37 1.01
N LEU A 129 14.20 -8.21 2.28
CA LEU A 129 15.14 -7.88 3.33
C LEU A 129 16.10 -9.05 3.63
N SER A 130 15.60 -10.29 3.69
CA SER A 130 16.44 -11.48 3.89
C SER A 130 17.46 -11.63 2.75
N ALA A 131 17.02 -11.51 1.50
CA ALA A 131 17.92 -11.61 0.34
C ALA A 131 19.00 -10.52 0.33
N GLU A 132 18.66 -9.28 0.70
CA GLU A 132 19.65 -8.20 0.83
C GLU A 132 20.65 -8.49 1.96
N ILE A 133 20.19 -9.02 3.10
CA ILE A 133 21.06 -9.36 4.22
C ILE A 133 22.00 -10.50 3.88
N GLU A 134 21.51 -11.53 3.18
CA GLU A 134 22.32 -12.65 2.70
C GLU A 134 23.39 -12.17 1.71
N SER A 135 23.02 -11.24 0.82
CA SER A 135 23.94 -10.69 -0.18
C SER A 135 24.94 -9.70 0.42
N ASN A 136 24.53 -8.90 1.42
CA ASN A 136 25.32 -7.82 2.02
C ASN A 136 25.16 -7.77 3.56
N PRO A 137 25.76 -8.70 4.33
CA PRO A 137 25.51 -8.81 5.77
C PRO A 137 25.87 -7.56 6.59
N SER A 138 26.88 -6.80 6.16
CA SER A 138 27.33 -5.57 6.83
C SER A 138 26.40 -4.37 6.62
N SER A 139 25.50 -4.44 5.63
CA SER A 139 24.65 -3.30 5.25
C SER A 139 23.49 -3.05 6.21
N GLN A 140 23.17 -3.98 7.12
CA GLN A 140 21.98 -3.94 7.99
C GLN A 140 21.78 -2.64 8.76
N GLY A 141 22.85 -1.91 9.09
CA GLY A 141 22.79 -0.64 9.81
C GLY A 141 22.54 0.59 8.95
N GLU A 142 22.62 0.47 7.63
CA GLU A 142 22.53 1.57 6.67
C GLU A 142 21.32 1.41 5.72
N LEU A 143 20.33 0.61 6.10
CA LEU A 143 19.15 0.31 5.28
C LEU A 143 17.92 1.13 5.66
N GLU A 144 17.17 1.46 4.64
CA GLU A 144 15.78 1.89 4.70
C GLU A 144 14.94 0.94 3.83
N LEU A 145 13.78 0.49 4.31
CA LEU A 145 12.84 -0.31 3.54
C LEU A 145 11.54 0.47 3.36
N ARG A 146 11.17 0.73 2.10
CA ARG A 146 9.97 1.46 1.72
C ARG A 146 8.97 0.51 1.07
N ILE A 147 7.79 0.39 1.67
CA ILE A 147 6.68 -0.44 1.19
C ILE A 147 5.58 0.49 0.68
N VAL A 148 5.16 0.26 -0.55
CA VAL A 148 4.15 1.07 -1.26
C VAL A 148 3.14 0.11 -1.89
N CYS A 149 1.94 0.02 -1.34
CA CYS A 149 0.86 -0.84 -1.84
C CYS A 149 -0.52 -0.22 -1.59
N GLY A 150 -1.27 0.14 -2.65
CA GLY A 150 -2.58 0.80 -2.48
C GLY A 150 -2.44 2.12 -1.70
N GLU A 151 -3.07 2.20 -0.54
CA GLU A 151 -2.95 3.32 0.42
C GLU A 151 -1.81 3.14 1.43
N LEU A 152 -1.26 1.92 1.56
CA LEU A 152 -0.18 1.62 2.50
C LEU A 152 1.13 2.27 2.05
N ARG A 153 1.74 3.06 2.94
CA ARG A 153 3.02 3.75 2.72
C ARG A 153 3.88 3.65 3.98
N ILE A 154 4.45 2.46 4.23
CA ILE A 154 5.29 2.20 5.40
C ILE A 154 6.77 2.30 5.05
N THR A 155 7.53 3.03 5.86
CA THR A 155 8.98 3.14 5.78
C THR A 155 9.62 2.66 7.08
N TYR A 156 10.47 1.65 7.01
CA TYR A 156 11.34 1.24 8.10
C TYR A 156 12.71 1.87 7.87
N SER A 157 13.29 2.52 8.87
CA SER A 157 14.58 3.20 8.70
C SER A 157 15.47 2.95 9.90
N THR A 158 16.74 2.64 9.67
CA THR A 158 17.78 2.76 10.69
C THR A 158 18.11 4.23 10.96
N GLN A 159 19.01 4.50 11.90
CA GLN A 159 19.39 5.86 12.29
C GLN A 159 20.09 6.66 11.17
N GLN A 160 20.85 5.99 10.31
CA GLN A 160 21.62 6.61 9.23
C GLN A 160 21.51 5.77 7.95
N PRO A 161 20.33 5.76 7.30
CA PRO A 161 20.15 5.00 6.08
C PRO A 161 20.99 5.61 4.94
N ARG A 162 21.71 4.77 4.21
CA ARG A 162 22.44 5.14 2.99
C ARG A 162 21.84 4.50 1.75
N ARG A 163 21.09 3.42 1.91
CA ARG A 163 20.46 2.67 0.82
C ARG A 163 19.00 2.39 1.12
N SER A 164 18.15 2.49 0.10
CA SER A 164 16.72 2.22 0.19
C SER A 164 16.34 0.98 -0.61
N LEU A 165 15.67 0.03 0.04
CA LEU A 165 14.97 -1.09 -0.58
C LEU A 165 13.51 -0.70 -0.82
N TYR A 166 12.93 -1.18 -1.91
CA TYR A 166 11.55 -0.87 -2.28
C TYR A 166 10.75 -2.15 -2.47
N VAL A 167 9.57 -2.20 -1.84
CA VAL A 167 8.56 -3.23 -2.05
C VAL A 167 7.34 -2.56 -2.67
N ARG A 168 7.08 -2.88 -3.93
CA ARG A 168 5.91 -2.45 -4.70
C ARG A 168 5.24 -3.71 -5.26
N PRO A 169 4.31 -4.32 -4.51
CA PRO A 169 3.65 -5.54 -4.95
C PRO A 169 2.95 -5.34 -6.29
N HIS A 170 3.03 -6.36 -7.14
CA HIS A 170 2.21 -6.44 -8.34
C HIS A 170 0.73 -6.58 -7.93
N ARG A 171 -0.20 -6.12 -8.78
CA ARG A 171 -1.61 -6.34 -8.50
C ARG A 171 -2.01 -7.72 -8.99
N ARG A 172 -2.32 -8.64 -8.07
CA ARG A 172 -2.73 -10.01 -8.39
C ARG A 172 -3.92 -10.41 -7.55
N VAL A 173 -4.95 -10.94 -8.19
CA VAL A 173 -6.23 -11.32 -7.56
C VAL A 173 -6.49 -12.80 -7.80
N LEU A 174 -6.77 -13.55 -6.73
CA LEU A 174 -6.93 -15.01 -6.80
C LEU A 174 -8.41 -15.40 -6.90
N PHE A 175 -8.86 -16.01 -7.99
CA PHE A 175 -10.27 -16.32 -8.23
C PHE A 175 -10.72 -17.72 -7.77
N GLY A 176 -9.81 -18.55 -7.27
CA GLY A 176 -10.09 -19.96 -6.98
C GLY A 176 -9.86 -20.80 -8.23
N LYS A 177 -10.71 -21.80 -8.52
CA LYS A 177 -10.48 -22.75 -9.63
C LYS A 177 -10.62 -22.14 -11.02
N THR A 178 -11.65 -21.32 -11.21
CA THR A 178 -12.00 -20.65 -12.47
C THR A 178 -12.27 -19.19 -12.21
N LEU A 179 -12.37 -18.39 -13.28
CA LEU A 179 -12.79 -17.01 -13.16
C LEU A 179 -14.22 -16.97 -12.61
N ASN A 180 -14.44 -16.15 -11.59
CA ASN A 180 -15.73 -15.97 -10.94
C ASN A 180 -16.25 -14.56 -11.24
N LEU A 181 -17.45 -14.48 -11.84
CA LEU A 181 -18.06 -13.21 -12.24
C LEU A 181 -18.36 -12.28 -11.06
N GLU A 182 -18.85 -12.82 -9.94
CA GLU A 182 -19.11 -12.05 -8.72
C GLU A 182 -17.82 -11.39 -8.22
N LYS A 183 -16.76 -12.19 -8.03
CA LYS A 183 -15.45 -11.68 -7.60
C LYS A 183 -14.85 -10.69 -8.63
N LEU A 184 -15.16 -10.85 -9.91
CA LEU A 184 -14.69 -9.95 -10.97
C LEU A 184 -15.37 -8.58 -10.85
N LEU A 185 -16.69 -8.58 -10.66
CA LEU A 185 -17.49 -7.38 -10.43
C LEU A 185 -17.14 -6.69 -9.11
N GLU A 186 -16.87 -7.46 -8.05
CA GLU A 186 -16.34 -6.93 -6.79
C GLU A 186 -14.97 -6.26 -6.99
N THR A 187 -14.08 -6.91 -7.74
CA THR A 187 -12.75 -6.35 -8.05
C THR A 187 -12.88 -5.05 -8.83
N LYS A 188 -13.74 -5.02 -9.86
CA LYS A 188 -14.06 -3.81 -10.63
C LYS A 188 -14.57 -2.70 -9.71
N THR A 189 -15.58 -3.00 -8.89
CA THR A 189 -16.20 -2.04 -7.97
C THR A 189 -15.20 -1.50 -6.95
N ARG A 190 -14.31 -2.35 -6.44
CA ARG A 190 -13.23 -1.97 -5.51
C ARG A 190 -12.28 -0.96 -6.14
N LEU A 191 -11.86 -1.19 -7.39
CA LEU A 191 -10.99 -0.29 -8.14
C LEU A 191 -11.67 1.04 -8.49
N GLU A 192 -12.96 1.01 -8.81
CA GLU A 192 -13.77 2.23 -9.02
C GLU A 192 -13.84 3.08 -7.74
N ARG A 193 -14.11 2.44 -6.59
CA ARG A 193 -14.17 3.11 -5.29
C ARG A 193 -12.83 3.71 -4.85
N SER A 194 -11.71 3.06 -5.16
CA SER A 194 -10.38 3.56 -4.84
C SER A 194 -9.84 4.57 -5.86
N GLY A 195 -10.59 4.89 -6.92
CA GLY A 195 -10.14 5.77 -8.00
C GLY A 195 -9.00 5.18 -8.84
N GLU A 196 -8.75 3.88 -8.73
CA GLU A 196 -7.72 3.15 -9.48
C GLU A 196 -8.23 2.65 -10.84
N MET A 197 -9.55 2.64 -11.05
CA MET A 197 -10.19 2.34 -12.34
C MET A 197 -10.20 3.57 -13.24
N LYS A 198 -9.16 3.71 -14.04
CA LYS A 198 -9.07 4.72 -15.11
C LYS A 198 -9.60 4.15 -16.44
N ASP A 199 -9.67 5.00 -17.47
CA ASP A 199 -10.29 4.68 -18.76
C ASP A 199 -9.70 3.42 -19.42
N GLY A 200 -8.38 3.26 -19.40
CA GLY A 200 -7.71 2.12 -20.02
C GLY A 200 -8.04 0.80 -19.32
N LEU A 201 -7.92 0.76 -17.99
CA LEU A 201 -8.31 -0.39 -17.17
C LEU A 201 -9.81 -0.67 -17.29
N LEU A 202 -10.65 0.36 -17.31
CA LEU A 202 -12.10 0.21 -17.46
C LEU A 202 -12.45 -0.47 -18.79
N ALA A 203 -11.85 -0.02 -19.89
CA ALA A 203 -12.03 -0.64 -21.20
C ALA A 203 -11.61 -2.12 -21.19
N CYS A 204 -10.48 -2.46 -20.55
CA CYS A 204 -10.06 -3.85 -20.41
C CYS A 204 -11.06 -4.69 -19.59
N PHE A 205 -11.60 -4.14 -18.49
CA PHE A 205 -12.62 -4.82 -17.70
C PHE A 205 -13.93 -5.00 -18.47
N GLN A 206 -14.35 -4.00 -19.25
CA GLN A 206 -15.53 -4.10 -20.12
C GLN A 206 -15.35 -5.18 -21.18
N HIS A 207 -14.15 -5.27 -21.78
CA HIS A 207 -13.81 -6.33 -22.73
C HIS A 207 -13.85 -7.71 -22.08
N LEU A 208 -13.23 -7.85 -20.91
CA LEU A 208 -13.24 -9.08 -20.12
C LEU A 208 -14.67 -9.53 -19.79
N LEU A 209 -15.55 -8.61 -19.36
CA LEU A 209 -16.94 -8.90 -19.05
C LEU A 209 -17.76 -9.27 -20.28
N SER A 210 -17.56 -8.55 -21.40
CA SER A 210 -18.28 -8.82 -22.66
C SER A 210 -17.89 -10.16 -23.27
N ASN A 211 -16.66 -10.62 -23.02
CA ASN A 211 -16.12 -11.87 -23.52
C ASN A 211 -15.94 -12.93 -22.41
N TYR A 212 -16.63 -12.79 -21.28
CA TYR A 212 -16.40 -13.58 -20.06
C TYR A 212 -16.38 -15.10 -20.27
N SER A 213 -17.21 -15.60 -21.19
CA SER A 213 -17.28 -17.02 -21.54
C SER A 213 -15.98 -17.58 -22.14
N GLN A 214 -15.11 -16.73 -22.69
CA GLN A 214 -13.82 -17.11 -23.27
C GLN A 214 -12.73 -17.36 -22.21
N PHE A 215 -13.00 -17.04 -20.95
CA PHE A 215 -12.04 -17.12 -19.84
C PHE A 215 -12.50 -18.10 -18.74
N GLN A 216 -13.27 -19.14 -19.12
CA GLN A 216 -13.83 -20.11 -18.18
C GLN A 216 -12.96 -21.35 -17.94
N ASP A 217 -11.77 -21.38 -18.54
CA ASP A 217 -10.82 -22.48 -18.37
C ASP A 217 -10.31 -22.55 -16.92
N GLU A 218 -10.00 -23.77 -16.48
CA GLU A 218 -9.29 -23.97 -15.22
C GLU A 218 -7.81 -23.59 -15.36
N ASN A 219 -7.20 -23.18 -14.25
CA ASN A 219 -5.76 -22.96 -14.18
C ASN A 219 -5.20 -21.93 -15.17
N ILE A 220 -5.96 -20.85 -15.40
CA ILE A 220 -5.56 -19.76 -16.30
C ILE A 220 -5.05 -18.53 -15.56
N ARG A 221 -4.31 -17.71 -16.29
CA ARG A 221 -3.95 -16.35 -15.89
C ARG A 221 -4.49 -15.34 -16.90
N VAL A 222 -5.24 -14.35 -16.45
CA VAL A 222 -5.64 -13.21 -17.27
C VAL A 222 -4.85 -11.99 -16.84
N VAL A 223 -3.96 -11.51 -17.69
CA VAL A 223 -3.17 -10.29 -17.50
C VAL A 223 -3.91 -9.13 -18.15
N VAL A 224 -4.28 -8.15 -17.34
CA VAL A 224 -4.94 -6.91 -17.75
C VAL A 224 -3.96 -5.76 -17.66
N GLN A 225 -3.76 -5.04 -18.75
CA GLN A 225 -2.86 -3.90 -18.84
C GLN A 225 -3.58 -2.65 -19.36
N GLY A 226 -3.49 -1.55 -18.63
CA GLY A 226 -4.11 -0.27 -18.99
C GLY A 226 -3.60 0.86 -18.12
N ASP A 227 -3.54 2.08 -18.65
CA ASP A 227 -3.11 3.28 -17.92
C ASP A 227 -1.70 3.20 -17.29
N GLY A 228 -0.81 2.40 -17.89
CA GLY A 228 0.53 2.12 -17.36
C GLY A 228 0.55 1.15 -16.17
N GLU A 229 -0.59 0.58 -15.81
CA GLU A 229 -0.75 -0.42 -14.74
C GLU A 229 -0.91 -1.82 -15.34
N LEU A 230 -0.47 -2.83 -14.58
CA LEU A 230 -0.62 -4.24 -14.91
C LEU A 230 -1.26 -4.97 -13.73
N MET A 231 -2.25 -5.81 -14.03
CA MET A 231 -2.98 -6.61 -13.05
C MET A 231 -3.14 -8.05 -13.55
N GLU A 232 -2.94 -9.02 -12.66
CA GLU A 232 -3.15 -10.44 -12.95
C GLU A 232 -4.39 -10.96 -12.22
N LEU A 233 -5.28 -11.63 -12.96
CA LEU A 233 -6.38 -12.42 -12.43
C LEU A 233 -5.96 -13.89 -12.53
N VAL A 234 -5.75 -14.52 -11.38
CA VAL A 234 -5.18 -15.85 -11.29
C VAL A 234 -6.26 -16.86 -10.92
N CYS A 235 -6.39 -17.89 -11.74
CA CYS A 235 -7.27 -19.04 -11.51
C CYS A 235 -6.43 -20.32 -11.42
N GLY A 236 -6.87 -21.26 -10.59
CA GLY A 236 -6.18 -22.53 -10.31
C GLY A 236 -4.93 -22.36 -9.44
N ARG A 237 -3.79 -22.78 -9.97
CA ARG A 237 -2.51 -22.83 -9.25
C ARG A 237 -1.74 -21.52 -9.41
N ASP A 238 -1.13 -21.07 -8.34
CA ASP A 238 -0.46 -19.76 -8.26
C ASP A 238 0.77 -19.55 -9.16
N LYS A 239 1.39 -20.62 -9.66
CA LYS A 239 2.71 -20.58 -10.34
C LYS A 239 2.76 -21.21 -11.72
N TYR A 240 1.76 -22.01 -12.08
CA TYR A 240 1.77 -22.79 -13.32
C TYR A 240 0.40 -22.67 -13.95
N HIS A 241 0.33 -22.01 -15.10
CA HIS A 241 -0.92 -21.79 -15.83
C HIS A 241 -0.84 -22.49 -17.18
N SER A 242 -1.90 -23.19 -17.55
CA SER A 242 -2.00 -23.84 -18.87
C SER A 242 -2.25 -22.82 -19.98
N THR A 243 -2.97 -21.76 -19.64
CA THR A 243 -3.37 -20.71 -20.59
C THR A 243 -3.16 -19.34 -19.98
N GLN A 244 -2.63 -18.42 -20.78
CA GLN A 244 -2.46 -17.03 -20.42
C GLN A 244 -3.22 -16.15 -21.41
N HIS A 245 -4.10 -15.29 -20.90
CA HIS A 245 -4.80 -14.30 -21.71
C HIS A 245 -4.25 -12.92 -21.39
N PHE A 246 -3.94 -12.13 -22.42
CA PHE A 246 -3.50 -10.76 -22.27
C PHE A 246 -4.58 -9.84 -22.81
N ILE A 247 -5.07 -8.93 -21.98
CA ILE A 247 -6.03 -7.89 -22.34
C ILE A 247 -5.36 -6.54 -22.15
N TYR A 248 -5.27 -5.74 -23.21
CA TYR A 248 -4.57 -4.46 -23.18
C TYR A 248 -5.32 -3.40 -23.98
N THR A 249 -5.04 -2.12 -23.68
CA THR A 249 -5.60 -0.99 -24.43
C THR A 249 -4.59 -0.40 -25.42
N ASP A 250 -5.08 0.05 -26.56
CA ASP A 250 -4.32 0.88 -27.49
C ASP A 250 -4.36 2.38 -27.10
N GLY A 251 -3.70 3.23 -27.89
CA GLY A 251 -3.69 4.68 -27.65
C GLY A 251 -5.05 5.38 -27.80
N GLN A 252 -6.10 4.68 -28.22
CA GLN A 252 -7.48 5.15 -28.28
C GLN A 252 -8.36 4.55 -27.15
N ASN A 253 -7.75 3.91 -26.15
CA ASN A 253 -8.42 3.16 -25.08
C ASN A 253 -9.35 2.06 -25.60
N ARG A 254 -9.08 1.49 -26.78
CA ARG A 254 -9.79 0.30 -27.26
C ARG A 254 -9.08 -0.92 -26.72
N ALA A 255 -9.85 -1.81 -26.11
CA ALA A 255 -9.33 -3.04 -25.54
C ALA A 255 -9.17 -4.13 -26.61
N HIS A 256 -8.06 -4.84 -26.55
CA HIS A 256 -7.70 -5.95 -27.40
C HIS A 256 -7.31 -7.13 -26.52
N SER A 257 -7.51 -8.35 -27.01
CA SER A 257 -7.07 -9.54 -26.28
C SER A 257 -6.37 -10.54 -27.19
N HIS A 258 -5.35 -11.21 -26.67
CA HIS A 258 -4.76 -12.40 -27.29
C HIS A 258 -4.51 -13.47 -26.25
N MET A 259 -4.51 -14.72 -26.70
CA MET A 259 -4.28 -15.89 -25.89
C MET A 259 -2.90 -16.48 -26.23
N VAL A 260 -2.17 -16.88 -25.20
CA VAL A 260 -0.93 -17.66 -25.30
C VAL A 260 -1.16 -18.95 -24.53
N GLN A 261 -0.99 -20.08 -25.20
CA GLN A 261 -0.98 -21.39 -24.56
C GLN A 261 0.48 -21.81 -24.36
N ASP A 262 0.86 -22.09 -23.12
CA ASP A 262 2.18 -22.66 -22.83
C ASP A 262 2.15 -24.13 -23.26
N MET A 263 2.69 -24.41 -24.43
CA MET A 263 2.68 -25.73 -25.07
C MET A 263 3.85 -26.63 -24.61
N GLU A 264 4.59 -26.25 -23.55
CA GLU A 264 5.80 -26.93 -23.09
C GLU A 264 5.77 -27.22 -21.57
N LEU A 265 4.85 -28.08 -21.11
CA LEU A 265 4.96 -28.74 -19.78
C LEU A 265 4.48 -30.21 -19.80
N TRP A 266 4.57 -30.85 -20.95
CA TRP A 266 4.37 -32.30 -21.09
C TRP A 266 5.64 -32.93 -21.68
N GLU A 267 6.68 -33.07 -20.86
CA GLU A 267 7.90 -33.88 -21.07
C GLU A 267 8.78 -33.58 -19.83
N TYR A 268 9.02 -34.44 -18.84
CA TYR A 268 8.98 -35.88 -18.64
C TYR A 268 8.66 -36.20 -17.17
N GLU A 269 8.28 -37.46 -16.93
CA GLU A 269 8.14 -38.14 -15.63
C GLU A 269 9.33 -37.98 -14.66
#